data_AF-A0AAW1MB90-F1
#
_entry.id   AF-A0AAW1MB90-F1
#
_cell.length_a   1.000
_cell.length_b   1.000
_cell.length_c   1.000
_cell.angle_alpha   90.00
_cell.angle_beta   90.00
_cell.angle_gamma   90.00
#
_symmetry.space_group_name_H-M   'P 1'
#
loop_
_entity.id
_entity.type
_entity.pdbx_description
1 polymer ?
#
loop_
_entity_poly.entity_id
_entity_poly.type
_entity_poly.pdbx_seq_one_letter_code
_entity_poly.pdbx_strand_id
1 'polypeptide(L)'
;MGEIETYDFHYNLLVIKFKSKTHLESANLNMMDYVPHLDKSFQLRPHSIKVKVGDPVIIVGRYFDKTYQLMAAPGCLRNDRCDPSNYDCKELLLASCSFTRCGDGAPLVNLCGAVIGVVYYEIGPITPFLPINIVYKWWEHYKTYKELRHPTYGFEACSLYSAYLPKIDIFKRRFPSISDGVWIEKVYTGSNAEAADLCRDDVITTCDGKTVFWSCGAVCGSRLVILWS
;
A
#
# COMPACT_ATOMS: atom_id res chain seq x y z
N MET A 1 -10.49 16.69 23.86
CA MET A 1 -11.28 15.53 23.43
C MET A 1 -11.30 15.55 21.90
N GLY A 2 -11.10 14.39 21.27
CA GLY A 2 -11.14 14.26 19.81
C GLY A 2 -12.54 13.90 19.34
N GLU A 3 -12.89 14.35 18.14
CA GLU A 3 -14.14 14.07 17.44
C GLU A 3 -13.81 13.25 16.19
N ILE A 4 -14.70 12.32 15.82
CA ILE A 4 -14.54 11.54 14.60
C ILE A 4 -14.85 12.44 13.41
N GLU A 5 -13.90 12.58 12.48
CA GLU A 5 -14.10 13.31 11.22
C GLU A 5 -14.63 12.35 10.13
N THR A 6 -14.01 11.17 10.00
CA THR A 6 -14.43 10.12 9.06
C THR A 6 -13.80 8.77 9.41
N TYR A 7 -14.30 7.69 8.82
CA TYR A 7 -13.80 6.33 9.01
C TYR A 7 -14.04 5.48 7.75
N ASP A 8 -13.18 4.50 7.49
CA ASP A 8 -13.26 3.58 6.36
C ASP A 8 -13.11 2.15 6.86
N PHE A 9 -14.12 1.31 6.63
CA PHE A 9 -14.11 -0.08 7.07
C PHE A 9 -13.28 -1.01 6.18
N HIS A 10 -13.11 -0.67 4.91
CA HIS A 10 -12.32 -1.48 3.97
C HIS A 10 -10.83 -1.43 4.33
N TYR A 11 -10.31 -0.23 4.59
CA TYR A 11 -8.94 -0.03 5.05
C TYR A 11 -8.79 0.00 6.57
N ASN A 12 -9.89 -0.15 7.33
CA ASN A 12 -9.91 0.00 8.78
C ASN A 12 -9.21 1.29 9.27
N LEU A 13 -9.57 2.44 8.67
CA LEU A 13 -9.02 3.75 8.99
C LEU A 13 -10.02 4.59 9.79
N LEU A 14 -9.50 5.39 10.72
CA LEU A 14 -10.26 6.36 11.50
C LEU A 14 -9.49 7.68 11.52
N VAL A 15 -10.16 8.78 11.15
CA VAL A 15 -9.61 10.13 11.29
C VAL A 15 -10.30 10.82 12.45
N ILE A 16 -9.48 11.29 13.38
CA ILE A 16 -9.92 12.03 14.55
C ILE A 16 -9.43 13.47 14.43
N LYS A 17 -10.34 14.40 14.58
CA LYS A 17 -10.06 15.83 14.67
C LYS A 17 -10.07 16.25 16.13
N PHE A 18 -9.08 17.04 16.54
CA PHE A 18 -9.00 17.50 17.92
C PHE A 18 -8.42 18.92 17.98
N LYS A 19 -8.72 19.62 19.07
CA LYS A 19 -8.13 20.93 19.36
C LYS A 19 -6.90 20.74 20.25
N SER A 20 -5.77 21.31 19.84
CA SER A 20 -4.55 21.38 20.63
C SER A 20 -4.35 22.80 21.16
N LYS A 21 -3.82 22.92 22.39
CA LYS A 21 -3.39 24.21 22.96
C LYS A 21 -2.00 24.63 22.47
N THR A 22 -1.25 23.68 21.90
CA THR A 22 0.10 23.87 21.37
C THR A 22 0.12 23.54 19.89
N HIS A 23 1.04 24.17 19.15
CA HIS A 23 1.31 23.76 17.79
C HIS A 23 1.83 22.32 17.76
N LEU A 24 1.33 21.52 16.84
CA LEU A 24 1.76 20.15 16.61
C LEU A 24 2.37 20.06 15.22
N GLU A 25 3.57 19.53 15.13
CA GLU A 25 4.21 19.29 13.85
C GLU A 25 3.56 18.10 13.16
N SER A 26 3.30 18.25 11.86
CA SER A 26 2.84 17.13 11.05
C SER A 26 4.01 16.19 10.77
N ALA A 27 3.76 14.89 10.87
CA ALA A 27 4.77 13.90 10.51
C ALA A 27 5.13 14.02 9.02
N ASN A 28 6.42 13.83 8.71
CA ASN A 28 6.87 13.72 7.33
C ASN A 28 6.36 12.39 6.75
N LEU A 29 5.69 12.45 5.61
CA LEU A 29 5.22 11.27 4.89
C LEU A 29 6.20 10.96 3.76
N ASN A 30 6.68 9.72 3.71
CA ASN A 30 7.52 9.24 2.63
C ASN A 30 6.74 8.25 1.77
N MET A 31 6.33 8.70 0.59
CA MET A 31 5.62 7.87 -0.36
C MET A 31 6.54 6.73 -0.81
N MET A 32 6.12 5.50 -0.53
CA MET A 32 6.90 4.31 -0.85
C MET A 32 6.85 4.03 -2.35
N ASP A 33 7.99 3.95 -3.00
CA ASP A 33 8.13 3.22 -4.27
C ASP A 33 8.57 1.79 -3.92
N TYR A 34 7.60 0.89 -3.71
CA TYR A 34 7.90 -0.51 -3.42
C TYR A 34 8.49 -1.16 -4.67
N VAL A 35 9.80 -1.41 -4.65
CA VAL A 35 10.51 -2.14 -5.69
C VAL A 35 10.97 -3.47 -5.10
N PRO A 36 10.24 -4.57 -5.32
CA PRO A 36 10.70 -5.90 -4.98
C PRO A 36 11.89 -6.23 -5.90
N HIS A 37 13.09 -6.24 -5.33
CA HIS A 37 14.34 -6.32 -6.09
C HIS A 37 14.41 -7.51 -7.06
N LEU A 38 14.68 -7.22 -8.33
CA LEU A 38 15.73 -7.88 -9.12
C LEU A 38 16.22 -6.91 -10.19
N ASP A 39 17.12 -6.00 -9.84
CA ASP A 39 17.89 -5.30 -10.88
C ASP A 39 19.32 -5.05 -10.41
N LYS A 40 20.27 -5.69 -11.12
CA LYS A 40 21.72 -5.49 -10.98
C LYS A 40 22.20 -4.24 -11.74
N SER A 41 21.28 -3.41 -12.24
CA SER A 41 21.63 -2.22 -13.01
C SER A 41 21.63 -0.97 -12.12
N PHE A 42 22.83 -0.46 -11.89
CA PHE A 42 23.08 0.84 -11.27
C PHE A 42 22.63 1.96 -12.21
N GLN A 43 21.34 2.27 -12.27
CA GLN A 43 20.87 3.49 -12.93
C GLN A 43 20.31 4.47 -11.91
N LEU A 44 21.02 5.58 -11.73
CA LEU A 44 20.62 6.72 -10.91
C LEU A 44 19.38 7.37 -11.53
N ARG A 45 18.23 7.27 -10.85
CA ARG A 45 16.99 8.00 -11.17
C ARG A 45 16.62 8.92 -9.99
N PRO A 46 15.86 10.00 -10.21
CA PRO A 46 15.74 11.11 -9.24
C PRO A 46 15.07 10.70 -7.92
N HIS A 47 15.72 11.05 -6.80
CA HIS A 47 15.23 11.37 -5.43
C HIS A 47 13.90 10.80 -4.88
N SER A 48 13.42 9.62 -5.30
CA SER A 48 12.48 8.86 -4.46
C SER A 48 13.25 7.94 -3.51
N ILE A 49 12.93 8.01 -2.21
CA ILE A 49 13.47 7.06 -1.24
C ILE A 49 12.81 5.72 -1.53
N LYS A 50 13.46 4.92 -2.38
CA LYS A 50 13.00 3.57 -2.73
C LYS A 50 13.09 2.72 -1.49
N VAL A 51 11.92 2.32 -0.99
CA VAL A 51 11.83 1.45 0.17
C VAL A 51 11.91 0.01 -0.29
N LYS A 52 12.83 -0.75 0.31
CA LYS A 52 13.24 -2.07 -0.13
C LYS A 52 12.98 -3.12 0.93
N VAL A 53 12.83 -4.35 0.47
CA VAL A 53 12.83 -5.52 1.35
C VAL A 53 14.11 -5.53 2.18
N GLY A 54 13.98 -5.77 3.48
CA GLY A 54 15.09 -5.74 4.42
C GLY A 54 15.42 -4.36 4.97
N ASP A 55 14.84 -3.28 4.45
CA ASP A 55 15.08 -1.94 4.99
C ASP A 55 14.61 -1.88 6.46
N PRO A 56 15.44 -1.30 7.34
CA PRO A 56 15.11 -1.15 8.75
C PRO A 56 13.98 -0.15 8.96
N VAL A 57 13.05 -0.52 9.83
CA VAL A 57 11.85 0.25 10.16
C VAL A 57 11.58 0.17 11.65
N ILE A 58 10.83 1.14 12.17
CA ILE A 58 10.48 1.22 13.59
C ILE A 58 8.99 1.53 13.70
N ILE A 59 8.25 0.79 14.52
CA ILE A 59 6.91 1.19 14.94
C ILE A 59 7.05 2.08 16.17
N VAL A 60 6.42 3.25 16.14
CA VAL A 60 6.36 4.15 17.30
C VAL A 60 4.93 4.27 17.77
N GLY A 61 4.60 3.65 18.90
CA GLY A 61 3.22 3.50 19.36
C GLY A 61 3.06 3.71 20.87
N ARG A 62 1.84 3.48 21.35
CA ARG A 62 1.52 3.53 22.79
C ARG A 62 1.88 2.22 23.46
N TYR A 63 2.43 2.31 24.67
CA TYR A 63 2.64 1.14 25.52
C TYR A 63 1.55 1.06 26.60
N PHE A 64 1.22 -0.16 27.02
CA PHE A 64 0.06 -0.43 27.89
C PHE A 64 0.37 -0.33 29.39
N ASP A 65 1.65 -0.36 29.79
CA ASP A 65 2.05 -0.45 31.20
C ASP A 65 1.69 0.81 32.00
N LYS A 66 2.02 2.02 31.49
CA LYS A 66 1.65 3.29 32.15
C LYS A 66 1.04 4.30 31.21
N THR A 67 0.24 5.20 31.78
CA THR A 67 -0.34 6.33 31.08
C THR A 67 0.77 7.14 30.38
N TYR A 68 0.55 7.44 29.10
CA TYR A 68 1.48 8.24 28.30
C TYR A 68 2.79 7.59 27.88
N GLN A 69 3.01 6.32 28.19
CA GLN A 69 4.20 5.62 27.71
C GLN A 69 4.13 5.34 26.21
N LEU A 70 5.31 5.46 25.59
CA LEU A 70 5.56 5.11 24.21
C LEU A 70 6.36 3.80 24.16
N MET A 71 6.21 3.09 23.06
CA MET A 71 7.08 1.98 22.67
C MET A 71 7.69 2.26 21.30
N ALA A 72 8.89 1.74 21.11
CA ALA A 72 9.54 1.63 19.82
C ALA A 72 9.79 0.15 19.54
N ALA A 73 9.26 -0.36 18.43
CA ALA A 73 9.47 -1.74 18.02
C ALA A 73 10.25 -1.77 16.69
N PRO A 74 11.58 -2.00 16.73
CA PRO A 74 12.39 -2.08 15.53
C PRO A 74 12.12 -3.38 14.75
N GLY A 75 12.37 -3.33 13.45
CA GLY A 75 12.20 -4.45 12.54
C GLY A 75 12.72 -4.13 11.14
N CYS A 76 12.33 -4.96 10.18
CA CYS A 76 12.67 -4.78 8.77
C CYS A 76 11.46 -5.09 7.88
N LEU A 77 11.41 -4.48 6.71
CA LEU A 77 10.40 -4.78 5.71
C LEU A 77 10.55 -6.18 5.12
N ARG A 78 9.42 -6.83 4.83
CA ARG A 78 9.36 -8.18 4.28
C ARG A 78 8.86 -8.16 2.84
N ASN A 79 9.27 -9.17 2.08
CA ASN A 79 8.79 -9.40 0.71
C ASN A 79 7.55 -10.30 0.67
N ASP A 80 7.11 -10.77 1.84
CA ASP A 80 6.03 -11.73 1.96
C ASP A 80 4.69 -11.04 1.67
N ARG A 81 3.76 -11.76 1.04
CA ARG A 81 2.36 -11.32 0.92
C ARG A 81 1.62 -11.64 2.21
N CYS A 82 0.67 -10.79 2.57
CA CYS A 82 -0.40 -11.18 3.47
C CYS A 82 -1.15 -12.38 2.86
N ASP A 83 -1.39 -13.40 3.66
CA ASP A 83 -2.26 -14.51 3.24
C ASP A 83 -3.67 -13.95 3.04
N PRO A 84 -4.25 -14.04 1.82
CA PRO A 84 -5.60 -13.54 1.55
C PRO A 84 -6.68 -14.24 2.37
N SER A 85 -6.39 -15.40 2.97
CA SER A 85 -7.31 -16.06 3.90
C SER A 85 -7.33 -15.42 5.29
N ASN A 86 -6.30 -14.64 5.64
CA ASN A 86 -6.19 -13.96 6.93
C ASN A 86 -6.60 -12.47 6.85
N TYR A 87 -6.59 -11.86 5.66
CA TYR A 87 -6.88 -10.44 5.48
C TYR A 87 -7.73 -10.17 4.24
N ASP A 88 -8.78 -9.35 4.41
CA ASP A 88 -9.66 -8.89 3.32
C ASP A 88 -9.04 -7.73 2.49
N CYS A 89 -7.84 -7.28 2.86
CA CYS A 89 -7.12 -6.17 2.22
C CYS A 89 -5.82 -6.69 1.57
N LYS A 90 -5.81 -6.80 0.24
CA LYS A 90 -4.69 -7.33 -0.56
C LYS A 90 -3.51 -6.35 -0.64
N GLU A 91 -3.73 -5.10 -0.24
CA GLU A 91 -2.79 -3.99 -0.30
C GLU A 91 -1.84 -3.92 0.91
N LEU A 92 -2.09 -4.74 1.93
CA LEU A 92 -1.23 -4.80 3.12
C LEU A 92 0.17 -5.33 2.78
N LEU A 93 1.17 -4.65 3.30
CA LEU A 93 2.57 -5.07 3.28
C LEU A 93 2.98 -5.58 4.67
N LEU A 94 4.12 -6.27 4.74
CA LEU A 94 4.57 -6.94 5.95
C LEU A 94 5.90 -6.36 6.46
N ALA A 95 6.03 -6.27 7.78
CA ALA A 95 7.27 -5.94 8.48
C ALA A 95 7.52 -6.93 9.62
N SER A 96 8.78 -7.24 9.93
CA SER A 96 9.10 -8.01 11.15
C SER A 96 9.34 -7.09 12.34
N CYS A 97 8.25 -6.51 12.80
CA CYS A 97 8.19 -5.78 14.06
C CYS A 97 7.29 -6.55 15.01
N SER A 98 7.57 -6.49 16.31
CA SER A 98 6.70 -7.04 17.35
C SER A 98 6.33 -5.95 18.33
N PHE A 99 5.03 -5.70 18.44
CA PHE A 99 4.49 -4.64 19.27
C PHE A 99 3.21 -5.11 19.98
N THR A 100 2.74 -4.30 20.91
CA THR A 100 1.56 -4.64 21.72
C THR A 100 0.28 -4.20 21.03
N ARG A 101 -0.86 -4.81 21.36
CA ARG A 101 -2.18 -4.41 20.82
C ARG A 101 -2.48 -2.92 20.99
N CYS A 102 -1.91 -2.27 22.01
CA CYS A 102 -2.08 -0.84 22.23
C CYS A 102 -1.38 0.05 21.19
N GLY A 103 -0.52 -0.49 20.34
CA GLY A 103 0.06 0.23 19.20
C GLY A 103 -0.71 0.10 17.90
N ASP A 104 -1.92 -0.46 17.91
CA ASP A 104 -2.73 -0.55 16.70
C ASP A 104 -2.97 0.85 16.12
N GLY A 105 -2.82 1.00 14.79
CA GLY A 105 -2.85 2.30 14.12
C GLY A 105 -1.58 3.16 14.31
N ALA A 106 -0.52 2.64 14.91
CA ALA A 106 0.75 3.36 15.06
C ALA A 106 1.43 3.61 13.69
N PRO A 107 2.21 4.70 13.57
CA PRO A 107 3.07 4.91 12.42
C PRO A 107 4.20 3.88 12.35
N LEU A 108 4.39 3.30 11.17
CA LEU A 108 5.63 2.66 10.78
C LEU A 108 6.54 3.72 10.16
N VAL A 109 7.74 3.91 10.73
CA VAL A 109 8.70 4.92 10.29
C VAL A 109 9.98 4.29 9.76
N ASN A 110 10.58 4.92 8.75
CA ASN A 110 11.93 4.58 8.29
C ASN A 110 13.00 5.23 9.19
N LEU A 111 14.28 4.91 8.94
CA LEU A 111 15.39 5.50 9.71
C LEU A 111 15.58 7.01 9.52
N CYS A 112 14.92 7.63 8.53
CA CYS A 112 14.89 9.08 8.36
C CYS A 112 13.80 9.75 9.21
N GLY A 113 13.02 8.98 10.00
CA GLY A 113 11.90 9.49 10.80
C GLY A 113 10.65 9.80 9.97
N ALA A 114 10.60 9.38 8.71
CA ALA A 114 9.44 9.57 7.86
C ALA A 114 8.48 8.39 7.96
N VAL A 115 7.18 8.68 7.99
CA VAL A 115 6.11 7.68 8.04
C VAL A 115 5.96 7.04 6.65
N ILE A 116 5.99 5.71 6.63
CA ILE A 116 5.86 4.89 5.43
C ILE A 116 4.60 4.02 5.45
N GLY A 117 3.92 3.90 6.61
CA GLY A 117 2.66 3.18 6.72
C GLY A 117 2.00 3.27 8.08
N VAL A 118 0.82 2.68 8.19
CA VAL A 118 0.03 2.53 9.42
C VAL A 118 -0.09 1.04 9.73
N VAL A 119 0.29 0.63 10.95
CA VAL A 119 0.33 -0.79 11.32
C VAL A 119 -0.99 -1.30 11.86
N TYR A 120 -1.27 -2.58 11.61
CA TYR A 120 -2.34 -3.31 12.29
C TYR A 120 -1.76 -4.38 13.19
N TYR A 121 -2.36 -4.54 14.36
CA TYR A 121 -1.94 -5.54 15.32
C TYR A 121 -2.24 -6.96 14.82
N GLU A 122 -1.21 -7.80 14.81
CA GLU A 122 -1.30 -9.23 14.52
C GLU A 122 -0.54 -10.01 15.60
N ILE A 123 -1.02 -11.22 15.93
CA ILE A 123 -0.33 -12.09 16.88
C ILE A 123 0.81 -12.79 16.16
N GLY A 124 2.04 -12.30 16.36
CA GLY A 124 3.21 -12.99 15.84
C GLY A 124 4.43 -12.08 15.63
N PRO A 125 5.46 -12.61 14.95
CA PRO A 125 6.67 -11.86 14.62
C PRO A 125 6.52 -10.97 13.38
N ILE A 126 5.36 -11.02 12.72
CA ILE A 126 5.06 -10.30 11.48
C ILE A 126 3.92 -9.33 11.76
N THR A 127 4.09 -8.09 11.31
CA THR A 127 3.12 -7.02 11.42
C THR A 127 2.66 -6.61 10.02
N PRO A 128 1.35 -6.73 9.71
CA PRO A 128 0.78 -6.10 8.54
C PRO A 128 0.70 -4.58 8.70
N PHE A 129 0.87 -3.86 7.60
CA PHE A 129 0.70 -2.41 7.57
C PHE A 129 0.12 -1.94 6.24
N LEU A 130 -0.69 -0.88 6.29
CA LEU A 130 -1.18 -0.18 5.11
C LEU A 130 -0.13 0.84 4.66
N PRO A 131 0.36 0.77 3.41
CA PRO A 131 1.29 1.75 2.86
C PRO A 131 0.73 3.18 2.94
N ILE A 132 1.59 4.14 3.30
CA ILE A 132 1.18 5.54 3.47
C ILE A 132 0.62 6.15 2.19
N ASN A 133 1.01 5.63 1.02
CA ASN A 133 0.49 6.05 -0.28
C ASN A 133 -1.04 5.87 -0.38
N ILE A 134 -1.56 4.78 0.19
CA ILE A 134 -2.99 4.46 0.18
C ILE A 134 -3.71 5.40 1.15
N VAL A 135 -3.22 5.48 2.39
CA VAL A 135 -3.77 6.38 3.42
C VAL A 135 -3.81 7.82 2.93
N TYR A 136 -2.74 8.29 2.28
CA TYR A 136 -2.66 9.64 1.73
C TYR A 136 -3.69 9.87 0.63
N LYS A 137 -3.77 8.98 -0.37
CA LYS A 137 -4.74 9.12 -1.48
C LYS A 137 -6.17 9.05 -0.98
N TRP A 138 -6.45 8.13 -0.07
CA TRP A 138 -7.73 8.01 0.62
C TRP A 138 -8.10 9.33 1.30
N TRP A 139 -7.16 9.91 2.05
CA TRP A 139 -7.37 11.18 2.75
C TRP A 139 -7.57 12.36 1.79
N GLU A 140 -6.78 12.46 0.72
CA GLU A 140 -6.96 13.49 -0.32
C GLU A 140 -8.33 13.38 -1.00
N HIS A 141 -8.79 12.16 -1.28
CA HIS A 141 -10.11 11.91 -1.85
C HIS A 141 -11.20 12.40 -0.91
N TYR A 142 -11.17 11.99 0.36
CA TYR A 142 -12.13 12.45 1.35
C TYR A 142 -12.11 13.97 1.51
N LYS A 143 -10.92 14.61 1.56
CA LYS A 143 -10.83 16.08 1.66
C LYS A 143 -11.50 16.78 0.48
N THR A 144 -11.39 16.22 -0.72
CA THR A 144 -11.92 16.79 -1.95
C THR A 144 -13.43 16.63 -2.05
N TYR A 145 -13.96 15.43 -1.79
CA TYR A 145 -15.36 15.11 -2.04
C TYR A 145 -16.24 15.09 -0.80
N LYS A 146 -15.64 15.07 0.40
CA LYS A 146 -16.32 14.91 1.70
C LYS A 146 -17.19 13.66 1.79
N GLU A 147 -16.90 12.68 0.93
CA GLU A 147 -17.59 11.41 0.84
C GLU A 147 -16.54 10.33 0.56
N LEU A 148 -16.74 9.16 1.17
CA LEU A 148 -15.92 7.98 0.90
C LEU A 148 -16.48 7.28 -0.33
N ARG A 149 -15.68 7.26 -1.39
CA ARG A 149 -16.00 6.51 -2.60
C ARG A 149 -14.88 5.51 -2.85
N HIS A 150 -15.26 4.25 -2.97
CA HIS A 150 -14.37 3.19 -3.43
C HIS A 150 -14.72 2.94 -4.91
N PRO A 151 -14.13 3.68 -5.86
CA PRO A 151 -14.36 3.41 -7.27
C PRO A 151 -13.91 1.97 -7.58
N THR A 152 -14.85 1.14 -8.00
CA THR A 152 -14.54 -0.20 -8.50
C THR A 152 -14.36 -0.12 -10.01
N TYR A 153 -13.27 -0.69 -10.50
CA TYR A 153 -13.02 -0.74 -11.94
C TYR A 153 -13.72 -1.92 -12.62
N GLY A 154 -14.20 -2.89 -11.84
CA GLY A 154 -14.80 -4.10 -12.40
C GLY A 154 -13.81 -5.25 -12.59
N PHE A 155 -12.64 -5.20 -11.95
CA PHE A 155 -11.67 -6.30 -12.00
C PHE A 155 -10.92 -6.45 -10.67
N GLU A 156 -10.40 -7.65 -10.42
CA GLU A 156 -9.40 -7.93 -9.40
C GLU A 156 -8.03 -8.02 -10.06
N ALA A 157 -7.03 -7.45 -9.40
CA ALA A 157 -5.68 -7.39 -9.93
C ALA A 157 -4.66 -7.60 -8.83
N CYS A 158 -3.48 -8.04 -9.22
CA CYS A 158 -2.37 -8.19 -8.31
C CYS A 158 -1.08 -7.71 -8.98
N SER A 159 -0.12 -7.24 -8.18
CA SER A 159 1.20 -6.89 -8.72
C SER A 159 1.87 -8.12 -9.33
N LEU A 160 2.50 -7.91 -10.48
CA LEU A 160 3.29 -8.95 -11.17
C LEU A 160 4.34 -9.60 -10.28
N TYR A 161 4.88 -8.84 -9.32
CA TYR A 161 5.92 -9.35 -8.42
C TYR A 161 5.41 -10.18 -7.29
N SER A 162 4.19 -9.90 -6.86
CA SER A 162 3.63 -10.60 -5.73
C SER A 162 2.80 -11.80 -6.23
N ALA A 163 2.48 -11.87 -7.53
CA ALA A 163 1.84 -13.01 -8.17
C ALA A 163 2.61 -14.28 -7.82
N TYR A 164 1.89 -15.28 -7.30
CA TYR A 164 2.41 -16.60 -6.91
C TYR A 164 3.50 -17.09 -7.90
N LEU A 165 4.69 -17.47 -7.39
CA LEU A 165 5.88 -17.81 -8.20
C LEU A 165 5.60 -18.68 -9.45
N PRO A 166 4.73 -19.72 -9.41
CA PRO A 166 4.33 -20.50 -10.59
C PRO A 166 3.69 -19.70 -11.74
N LYS A 167 3.06 -18.56 -11.45
CA LYS A 167 2.47 -17.67 -12.48
C LYS A 167 3.49 -16.71 -13.08
N ILE A 168 4.56 -16.36 -12.35
CA ILE A 168 5.63 -15.48 -12.86
C ILE A 168 6.33 -16.13 -14.06
N ASP A 169 6.58 -17.44 -14.02
CA ASP A 169 7.21 -18.14 -15.14
C ASP A 169 6.31 -18.24 -16.38
N ILE A 170 5.00 -18.31 -16.19
CA ILE A 170 4.02 -18.23 -17.29
C ILE A 170 4.00 -16.80 -17.86
N PHE A 171 3.95 -15.79 -16.98
CA PHE A 171 4.00 -14.39 -17.37
C PHE A 171 5.27 -14.05 -18.14
N LYS A 172 6.46 -14.39 -17.63
CA LYS A 172 7.75 -14.10 -18.29
C LYS A 172 7.87 -14.76 -19.67
N ARG A 173 7.25 -15.93 -19.86
CA ARG A 173 7.18 -16.57 -21.18
C ARG A 173 6.28 -15.81 -22.15
N ARG A 174 5.17 -15.24 -21.67
CA ARG A 174 4.19 -14.52 -22.49
C ARG A 174 4.58 -13.07 -22.76
N PHE A 175 5.22 -12.40 -21.78
CA PHE A 175 5.56 -10.98 -21.80
C PHE A 175 7.03 -10.76 -21.40
N PRO A 176 8.00 -11.25 -22.19
CA PRO A 176 9.42 -11.21 -21.82
C PRO A 176 9.99 -9.78 -21.71
N SER A 177 9.35 -8.79 -22.33
CA SER A 177 9.73 -7.38 -22.31
C SER A 177 9.12 -6.58 -21.16
N ILE A 178 8.16 -7.14 -20.42
CA ILE A 178 7.47 -6.44 -19.31
C ILE A 178 8.13 -6.83 -17.99
N SER A 179 8.75 -5.87 -17.32
CA SER A 179 9.34 -6.04 -15.98
C SER A 179 8.36 -5.71 -14.86
N ASP A 180 7.42 -4.79 -15.10
CA ASP A 180 6.56 -4.17 -14.10
C ASP A 180 5.13 -3.99 -14.63
N GLY A 181 4.16 -3.94 -13.71
CA GLY A 181 2.75 -3.79 -14.04
C GLY A 181 1.80 -4.50 -13.08
N VAL A 182 0.51 -4.37 -13.38
CA VAL A 182 -0.59 -4.95 -12.61
C VAL A 182 -1.25 -6.04 -13.45
N TRP A 183 -1.21 -7.28 -12.97
CA TRP A 183 -1.82 -8.44 -13.59
C TRP A 183 -3.30 -8.54 -13.21
N ILE A 184 -4.18 -8.72 -14.19
CA ILE A 184 -5.62 -8.88 -13.97
C ILE A 184 -5.93 -10.35 -13.64
N GLU A 185 -6.40 -10.61 -12.43
CA GLU A 185 -6.74 -11.97 -11.97
C GLU A 185 -8.17 -12.36 -12.37
N LYS A 186 -9.07 -11.39 -12.44
CA LYS A 186 -10.49 -11.57 -12.73
C LYS A 186 -11.10 -10.29 -13.25
N VAL A 187 -11.99 -10.39 -14.22
CA VAL A 187 -12.87 -9.31 -14.66
C VAL A 187 -14.30 -9.71 -14.34
N TYR A 188 -15.09 -8.79 -13.81
CA TYR A 188 -16.49 -9.03 -13.44
C TYR A 188 -17.41 -8.75 -14.62
N THR A 189 -18.36 -9.65 -14.88
CA THR A 189 -19.37 -9.50 -15.93
C THR A 189 -20.28 -8.29 -15.66
N GLY A 190 -20.62 -7.56 -16.72
CA GLY A 190 -21.41 -6.33 -16.69
C GLY A 190 -20.64 -5.10 -16.18
N SER A 191 -19.32 -5.20 -16.01
CA SER A 191 -18.52 -4.11 -15.47
C SER A 191 -17.93 -3.20 -16.54
N ASN A 192 -17.48 -2.00 -16.14
CA ASN A 192 -16.78 -1.07 -17.03
C ASN A 192 -15.48 -1.67 -17.59
N ALA A 193 -14.83 -2.57 -16.84
CA ALA A 193 -13.64 -3.28 -17.32
C ALA A 193 -13.97 -4.26 -18.44
N GLU A 194 -15.05 -5.03 -18.30
CA GLU A 194 -15.53 -5.92 -19.38
C GLU A 194 -15.93 -5.09 -20.61
N ALA A 195 -16.64 -3.98 -20.42
CA ALA A 195 -17.01 -3.07 -21.50
C ALA A 195 -15.82 -2.35 -22.16
N ALA A 196 -14.66 -2.33 -21.50
CA ALA A 196 -13.40 -1.81 -22.01
C ALA A 196 -12.49 -2.93 -22.58
N ASP A 197 -13.04 -4.12 -22.78
CA ASP A 197 -12.37 -5.31 -23.31
C ASP A 197 -11.18 -5.81 -22.46
N LEU A 198 -11.15 -5.45 -21.17
CA LEU A 198 -10.17 -6.04 -20.25
C LEU A 198 -10.48 -7.51 -20.03
N CYS A 199 -9.44 -8.33 -20.11
CA CYS A 199 -9.50 -9.75 -19.92
C CYS A 199 -8.70 -10.20 -18.69
N ARG A 200 -9.05 -11.37 -18.18
CA ARG A 200 -8.18 -12.09 -17.25
C ARG A 200 -6.84 -12.35 -17.92
N ASP A 201 -5.77 -12.23 -17.14
CA ASP A 201 -4.37 -12.40 -17.54
C ASP A 201 -3.80 -11.26 -18.40
N ASP A 202 -4.55 -10.17 -18.57
CA ASP A 202 -4.02 -8.90 -19.07
C ASP A 202 -3.09 -8.25 -18.05
N VAL A 203 -2.22 -7.37 -18.56
CA VAL A 203 -1.21 -6.69 -17.76
C VAL A 203 -1.29 -5.19 -18.04
N ILE A 204 -1.66 -4.42 -17.01
CA ILE A 204 -1.69 -2.97 -17.08
C ILE A 204 -0.30 -2.44 -16.73
N THR A 205 0.38 -1.86 -17.72
CA THR A 205 1.73 -1.27 -17.55
C THR A 205 1.70 0.25 -17.40
N THR A 206 0.66 0.91 -17.92
CA THR A 206 0.50 2.36 -17.83
C THR A 206 -0.96 2.76 -17.57
N CYS A 207 -1.15 3.91 -16.93
CA CYS A 207 -2.43 4.61 -16.84
C CYS A 207 -2.20 6.11 -16.96
N ASP A 208 -3.00 6.80 -17.79
CA ASP A 208 -2.85 8.22 -18.10
C ASP A 208 -1.40 8.60 -18.48
N GLY A 209 -0.74 7.75 -19.28
CA GLY A 209 0.65 7.95 -19.72
C GLY A 209 1.70 7.77 -18.62
N LYS A 210 1.32 7.36 -17.41
CA LYS A 210 2.23 7.09 -16.29
C LYS A 210 2.39 5.59 -16.10
N THR A 211 3.63 5.14 -15.90
CA THR A 211 3.91 3.74 -15.55
C THR A 211 3.22 3.38 -14.24
N VAL A 212 2.54 2.23 -14.23
CA VAL A 212 1.87 1.71 -13.03
C VAL A 212 2.84 0.79 -12.31
N PHE A 213 3.27 1.22 -11.13
CA PHE A 213 3.96 0.38 -10.14
C PHE A 213 2.99 0.04 -9.00
N TRP A 214 3.19 -1.06 -8.29
CA TRP A 214 2.33 -1.45 -7.16
C TRP A 214 2.40 -0.51 -5.95
N SER A 215 3.20 0.56 -5.99
CA SER A 215 3.07 1.68 -5.03
C SER A 215 1.88 2.60 -5.34
N CYS A 216 1.26 2.47 -6.50
CA CYS A 216 0.12 3.28 -6.88
C CYS A 216 -1.17 2.58 -6.40
N GLY A 217 -1.55 2.83 -5.14
CA GLY A 217 -2.92 2.62 -4.62
C GLY A 217 -3.99 3.50 -5.31
N ALA A 218 -3.75 3.84 -6.58
CA ALA A 218 -4.69 4.40 -7.52
C ALA A 218 -4.21 3.93 -8.90
N VAL A 219 -4.70 2.79 -9.35
CA VAL A 219 -5.27 2.75 -10.69
C VAL A 219 -6.49 3.68 -10.54
N CYS A 220 -6.33 5.00 -10.63
CA CYS A 220 -6.26 5.84 -11.82
C CYS A 220 -7.65 5.97 -12.43
N GLY A 221 -8.35 7.01 -11.94
CA GLY A 221 -9.59 7.47 -12.53
C GLY A 221 -9.27 8.13 -13.86
N SER A 222 -10.09 7.79 -14.86
CA SER A 222 -10.08 8.26 -16.26
C SER A 222 -9.25 7.40 -17.23
N ARG A 223 -9.98 6.82 -18.20
CA ARG A 223 -9.55 6.22 -19.49
C ARG A 223 -8.32 5.30 -19.51
N LEU A 224 -8.63 4.01 -19.54
CA LEU A 224 -7.77 2.94 -19.99
C LEU A 224 -7.31 3.17 -21.44
N VAL A 225 -5.99 3.15 -21.68
CA VAL A 225 -5.39 3.02 -23.02
C VAL A 225 -4.65 1.70 -23.03
N ILE A 226 -5.16 0.73 -23.79
CA ILE A 226 -4.51 -0.54 -24.05
C ILE A 226 -3.58 -0.35 -25.26
N LEU A 227 -2.28 -0.57 -25.07
CA LEU A 227 -1.34 -0.75 -26.17
C LEU A 227 -1.37 -2.24 -26.57
N TRP A 228 -1.99 -2.53 -27.71
CA TRP A 228 -1.67 -3.74 -28.46
C TRP A 228 -0.40 -3.47 -29.26
N SER A 229 0.55 -4.40 -29.22
CA SER A 229 1.55 -4.55 -30.28
C SER A 229 1.11 -5.64 -31.24
#